data_AF-A0A377XL35-F1
#
_entry.id   AF-A0A377XL35-F1
#
_cell.length_a   1.000
_cell.length_b   1.000
_cell.length_c   1.000
_cell.angle_alpha   90.00
_cell.angle_beta   90.00
_cell.angle_gamma   90.00
#
_symmetry.space_group_name_H-M   'P 1'
#
loop_
_entity.id
_entity.type
_entity.pdbx_description
1 polymer ?
#
loop_
_entity_poly.entity_id
_entity_poly.type
_entity_poly.pdbx_seq_one_letter_code
_entity_poly.pdbx_strand_id
1 'polypeptide(L)'
;MVGAFFVLLVLWLFISQWLRVTVFVSAMVIWLAVSPLLPAFTLWPAGQPTTAAATTAQANTGANAAAGAASSPANSDIPPQTEPPTSANLTNWLNAFYAAEQKRKTPFPDQLPADAQPFDLLVINICSLSWSDIEAAGLMDHPLWKHFDIVFKNFNSATSYSGPAAVRLLRASCGQLSAY
;
A
#
# COMPACT_ATOMS: atom_id res chain seq x y z
N MET A 1 11.88 4.19 -53.43
CA MET A 1 11.87 2.90 -52.68
C MET A 1 12.89 2.86 -51.55
N VAL A 2 14.12 3.38 -51.73
CA VAL A 2 15.18 3.38 -50.69
C VAL A 2 14.85 4.29 -49.49
N GLY A 3 14.23 5.46 -49.71
CA GLY A 3 13.90 6.40 -48.62
C GLY A 3 12.85 5.86 -47.63
N ALA A 4 11.86 5.09 -48.11
CA ALA A 4 10.86 4.46 -47.25
C ALA A 4 11.48 3.39 -46.34
N PHE A 5 12.45 2.65 -46.86
CA PHE A 5 13.20 1.65 -46.10
C PHE A 5 14.05 2.31 -44.99
N PHE A 6 14.67 3.45 -45.28
CA PHE A 6 15.44 4.20 -44.29
C PHE A 6 14.56 4.73 -43.15
N VAL A 7 13.39 5.30 -43.48
CA VAL A 7 12.44 5.78 -42.48
C VAL A 7 11.93 4.65 -41.60
N LEU A 8 11.58 3.50 -42.19
CA LEU A 8 11.15 2.32 -41.44
C LEU A 8 12.24 1.78 -40.50
N LEU A 9 13.49 1.78 -40.95
CA LEU A 9 14.63 1.29 -40.17
C LEU A 9 14.93 2.20 -38.96
N VAL A 10 14.89 3.52 -39.15
CA VAL A 10 15.07 4.50 -38.05
C VAL A 10 13.95 4.38 -37.02
N LEU A 11 12.70 4.25 -37.48
CA LEU A 11 11.53 4.12 -36.62
C LEU A 11 11.56 2.80 -35.82
N TRP A 12 12.03 1.72 -36.44
CA TRP A 12 12.25 0.42 -35.78
C TRP A 12 13.35 0.49 -34.70
N LEU A 13 14.50 1.09 -35.01
CA LEU A 13 15.60 1.26 -34.04
C LEU A 13 15.16 2.10 -32.84
N PHE A 14 14.41 3.17 -33.08
CA PHE A 14 13.88 4.03 -32.01
C PHE A 14 12.92 3.25 -31.10
N ILE A 15 11.98 2.50 -31.66
CA ILE A 15 11.03 1.69 -30.87
C ILE A 15 11.74 0.57 -30.08
N SER A 16 12.75 -0.08 -30.68
CA SER A 16 13.51 -1.16 -30.02
C SER A 16 14.27 -0.73 -28.76
N GLN A 17 14.48 0.57 -28.58
CA GLN A 17 15.15 1.14 -27.40
C GLN A 17 14.20 1.29 -26.19
N TRP A 18 12.89 1.39 -26.44
CA TRP A 18 11.84 1.53 -25.42
C TRP A 18 11.08 0.22 -25.17
N LEU A 19 10.87 -0.56 -26.22
CA LEU A 19 10.26 -1.88 -26.18
C LEU A 19 11.36 -2.94 -26.34
N ARG A 20 11.66 -3.67 -25.27
CA ARG A 20 12.32 -4.97 -25.43
C ARG A 20 11.35 -5.87 -26.17
N VAL A 21 11.56 -6.04 -27.47
CA VAL A 21 10.93 -7.07 -28.29
C VAL A 21 11.49 -8.42 -27.85
N THR A 22 11.09 -8.85 -26.65
CA THR A 22 11.33 -10.20 -26.19
C THR A 22 10.45 -11.13 -27.02
N VAL A 23 10.90 -12.37 -27.20
CA VAL A 23 10.15 -13.42 -27.92
C VAL A 23 8.71 -13.54 -27.42
N PHE A 24 8.48 -13.26 -26.13
CA PHE A 24 7.14 -13.25 -25.53
C PHE A 24 6.24 -12.14 -26.05
N VAL A 25 6.74 -10.91 -26.21
CA VAL A 25 5.93 -9.78 -26.69
C VAL A 25 5.56 -9.96 -28.16
N SER A 26 6.50 -10.39 -28.99
CA SER A 26 6.21 -10.70 -30.40
C SER A 26 5.26 -11.90 -30.55
N ALA A 27 5.41 -12.95 -29.72
CA ALA A 27 4.46 -14.06 -29.70
C ALA A 27 3.05 -13.63 -29.29
N MET A 28 2.90 -12.75 -28.29
CA MET A 28 1.58 -12.25 -27.87
C MET A 28 0.93 -11.36 -28.93
N VAL A 29 1.69 -10.51 -29.62
CA VAL A 29 1.16 -9.67 -30.69
C VAL A 29 0.74 -10.51 -31.91
N ILE A 30 1.55 -11.51 -32.29
CA ILE A 30 1.19 -12.47 -33.35
C ILE A 30 -0.05 -13.28 -32.94
N TRP A 31 -0.11 -13.73 -31.68
CA TRP A 31 -1.27 -14.43 -31.15
C TRP A 31 -2.55 -13.57 -31.20
N LEU A 32 -2.49 -12.30 -30.80
CA LEU A 32 -3.62 -11.39 -30.91
C LEU A 32 -4.03 -11.10 -32.37
N ALA A 33 -3.09 -11.07 -33.30
CA ALA A 33 -3.38 -10.83 -34.71
C ALA A 33 -3.98 -12.07 -35.41
N VAL A 34 -3.58 -13.28 -34.99
CA VAL A 34 -4.04 -14.56 -35.57
C VAL A 34 -5.29 -15.09 -34.87
N SER A 35 -5.52 -14.74 -33.60
CA SER A 35 -6.68 -15.23 -32.83
C SER A 35 -8.06 -15.01 -33.48
N PRO A 36 -8.35 -13.89 -34.21
CA PRO A 36 -9.63 -13.74 -34.90
C PRO A 36 -9.75 -14.57 -36.20
N LEU A 37 -8.65 -15.16 -36.68
CA LEU A 37 -8.63 -16.00 -37.90
C LEU A 37 -8.75 -17.50 -37.58
N LEU A 38 -8.65 -17.89 -36.31
CA LEU A 38 -8.84 -19.25 -35.85
C LEU A 38 -10.32 -19.47 -35.45
N PRO A 39 -10.91 -20.63 -35.75
CA PRO A 39 -12.26 -20.94 -35.30
C PRO A 39 -12.30 -20.93 -33.76
N ALA A 40 -13.26 -20.19 -33.19
CA ALA A 40 -13.44 -20.12 -31.74
C ALA A 40 -13.80 -21.51 -31.19
N PHE A 41 -12.88 -22.14 -30.46
CA PHE A 41 -13.18 -23.36 -29.70
C PHE A 41 -13.85 -22.94 -28.39
N THR A 42 -15.18 -23.01 -28.34
CA THR A 42 -15.96 -22.82 -27.12
C THR A 42 -15.85 -24.05 -26.23
N LEU A 43 -14.88 -24.05 -25.32
CA LEU A 43 -14.78 -25.05 -24.23
C LEU A 43 -15.73 -24.77 -23.06
N TRP A 44 -16.65 -23.81 -23.20
CA TRP A 44 -17.60 -23.45 -22.18
C TRP A 44 -18.97 -23.14 -22.80
N PRO A 45 -20.09 -23.68 -22.28
CA PRO A 45 -21.41 -23.33 -22.77
C PRO A 45 -21.66 -21.82 -22.62
N ALA A 46 -21.98 -21.18 -23.74
CA ALA A 46 -22.31 -19.77 -23.82
C ALA A 46 -23.69 -19.51 -23.19
N GLY A 47 -23.69 -18.77 -22.09
CA GLY A 47 -24.87 -18.09 -21.55
C GLY A 47 -24.46 -16.68 -21.13
N GLN A 48 -24.86 -15.69 -21.92
CA GLN A 48 -24.75 -14.25 -21.64
C GLN A 48 -26.22 -13.72 -21.57
N PRO A 49 -26.60 -12.68 -20.79
CA PRO A 49 -25.82 -11.47 -20.49
C PRO A 49 -25.85 -10.93 -19.05
N THR A 50 -24.96 -9.95 -18.86
CA THR A 50 -24.66 -9.05 -17.74
C THR A 50 -25.79 -8.60 -16.83
N THR A 51 -25.55 -8.64 -15.51
CA THR A 51 -25.84 -7.55 -14.56
C THR A 51 -24.88 -7.64 -13.37
N ALA A 52 -24.36 -6.50 -12.95
CA ALA A 52 -23.52 -6.34 -11.78
C ALA A 52 -24.31 -6.62 -10.49
N ALA A 53 -23.76 -7.42 -9.58
CA ALA A 53 -24.08 -7.38 -8.16
C ALA A 53 -22.95 -8.04 -7.35
N ALA A 54 -22.33 -7.26 -6.48
CA ALA A 54 -21.43 -7.72 -5.44
C ALA A 54 -22.23 -8.36 -4.31
N THR A 55 -21.89 -9.58 -3.87
CA THR A 55 -22.21 -10.03 -2.51
C THR A 55 -21.26 -11.13 -2.02
N THR A 56 -20.53 -10.80 -0.95
CA THR A 56 -20.09 -11.63 0.19
C THR A 56 -19.52 -13.04 -0.07
N ALA A 57 -18.19 -13.15 -0.02
CA ALA A 57 -17.53 -14.39 0.39
C ALA A 57 -17.20 -14.31 1.89
N GLN A 58 -17.99 -15.06 2.66
CA GLN A 58 -17.74 -15.42 4.05
C GLN A 58 -16.61 -16.46 4.08
N ALA A 59 -15.48 -16.12 4.70
CA ALA A 59 -14.44 -17.10 5.04
C ALA A 59 -14.48 -17.34 6.55
N ASN A 60 -14.98 -18.51 6.92
CA ASN A 60 -14.96 -19.02 8.29
C ASN A 60 -13.57 -19.55 8.65
N THR A 61 -13.13 -19.16 9.85
CA THR A 61 -12.36 -19.94 10.83
C THR A 61 -11.00 -20.52 10.44
N GLY A 62 -9.95 -19.82 10.87
CA GLY A 62 -8.64 -20.39 11.23
C GLY A 62 -8.15 -19.70 12.49
N ALA A 63 -8.56 -20.23 13.65
CA ALA A 63 -8.09 -19.76 14.95
C ALA A 63 -6.61 -20.09 15.12
N ASN A 64 -5.81 -19.08 15.47
CA ASN A 64 -4.62 -19.26 16.30
C ASN A 64 -4.58 -18.10 17.29
N ALA A 65 -5.01 -18.41 18.51
CA ALA A 65 -4.89 -17.55 19.67
C ALA A 65 -3.42 -17.49 20.10
N ALA A 66 -2.84 -16.29 20.08
CA ALA A 66 -1.72 -15.95 20.93
C ALA A 66 -2.20 -14.87 21.89
N ALA A 67 -2.41 -15.29 23.14
CA ALA A 67 -2.70 -14.43 24.27
C ALA A 67 -1.49 -13.54 24.59
N GLY A 68 -1.74 -12.30 25.00
CA GLY A 68 -0.67 -11.39 25.41
C GLY A 68 -1.19 -10.09 26.04
N ALA A 69 -1.52 -10.20 27.33
CA ALA A 69 -1.42 -9.18 28.38
C ALA A 69 -1.97 -7.74 28.14
N ALA A 70 -2.93 -7.41 29.00
CA ALA A 70 -3.39 -6.07 29.29
C ALA A 70 -2.26 -5.11 29.72
N SER A 71 -2.46 -3.84 29.35
CA SER A 71 -2.19 -2.59 30.07
C SER A 71 -1.44 -1.60 29.17
N SER A 72 -2.19 -0.72 28.52
CA SER A 72 -1.65 0.57 28.08
C SER A 72 -2.37 1.67 28.85
N PRO A 73 -1.67 2.71 29.34
CA PRO A 73 -2.27 3.75 30.16
C PRO A 73 -3.42 4.40 29.40
N ALA A 74 -4.44 4.87 30.11
CA ALA A 74 -5.53 5.64 29.54
C ALA A 74 -4.97 6.89 28.82
N ASN A 75 -4.66 6.73 27.54
CA ASN A 75 -4.35 7.83 26.65
C ASN A 75 -5.72 8.41 26.30
N SER A 76 -6.02 9.60 26.80
CA SER A 76 -7.33 10.26 26.61
C SER A 76 -7.71 10.47 25.12
N ASP A 77 -6.78 10.18 24.21
CA ASP A 77 -6.90 10.33 22.77
C ASP A 77 -7.42 9.08 22.03
N ILE A 78 -7.41 7.89 22.65
CA ILE A 78 -7.88 6.64 22.02
C ILE A 78 -9.27 6.29 22.57
N PRO A 79 -10.29 6.05 21.72
CA PRO A 79 -11.61 5.67 22.22
C PRO A 79 -11.55 4.43 23.11
N PRO A 80 -12.26 4.40 24.25
CA PRO A 80 -12.21 3.29 25.19
C PRO A 80 -12.74 1.99 24.57
N GLN A 81 -12.14 0.86 24.95
CA GLN A 81 -12.50 -0.48 24.50
C GLN A 81 -13.10 -1.28 25.67
N THR A 82 -14.22 -0.81 26.22
CA THR A 82 -14.87 -1.42 27.40
C THR A 82 -15.94 -2.45 27.04
N GLU A 83 -16.48 -2.37 25.82
CA GLU A 83 -17.55 -3.24 25.35
C GLU A 83 -17.04 -4.64 24.95
N PRO A 84 -17.88 -5.68 25.03
CA PRO A 84 -17.52 -7.00 24.52
C PRO A 84 -17.14 -6.96 23.02
N PRO A 85 -16.15 -7.74 22.56
CA PRO A 85 -15.64 -7.70 21.19
C PRO A 85 -16.57 -8.40 20.18
N THR A 86 -17.81 -7.93 20.09
CA THR A 86 -18.77 -8.34 19.06
C THR A 86 -18.55 -7.55 17.78
N SER A 87 -18.95 -8.08 16.62
CA SER A 87 -18.79 -7.37 15.33
C SER A 87 -19.41 -5.97 15.35
N ALA A 88 -20.59 -5.81 15.95
CA ALA A 88 -21.26 -4.52 16.08
C ALA A 88 -20.44 -3.53 16.92
N ASN A 89 -19.90 -3.98 18.06
CA ASN A 89 -19.11 -3.13 18.95
C ASN A 89 -17.77 -2.75 18.31
N LEU A 90 -17.13 -3.67 17.58
CA LEU A 90 -15.88 -3.38 16.86
C LEU A 90 -16.10 -2.38 15.72
N THR A 91 -17.18 -2.51 14.95
CA THR A 91 -17.55 -1.51 13.93
C THR A 91 -17.84 -0.15 14.56
N ASN A 92 -18.59 -0.11 15.66
CA ASN A 92 -18.88 1.14 16.38
C ASN A 92 -17.60 1.80 16.91
N TRP A 93 -16.70 1.01 17.49
CA TRP A 93 -15.42 1.50 17.98
C TRP A 93 -14.55 2.05 16.84
N LEU A 94 -14.48 1.35 15.71
CA LEU A 94 -13.73 1.81 14.54
C LEU A 94 -14.28 3.12 13.97
N ASN A 95 -15.61 3.27 13.92
CA ASN A 95 -16.25 4.52 13.50
C ASN A 95 -15.94 5.66 14.48
N ALA A 96 -15.99 5.39 15.79
CA ALA A 96 -15.63 6.37 16.80
C ALA A 96 -14.15 6.79 16.70
N PHE A 97 -13.26 5.84 16.41
CA PHE A 97 -11.84 6.10 16.15
C PHE A 97 -11.66 7.07 14.97
N TYR A 98 -12.28 6.80 13.81
CA TYR A 98 -12.17 7.72 12.68
C TYR A 98 -12.80 9.10 12.95
N ALA A 99 -13.90 9.16 13.69
CA ALA A 99 -14.51 10.44 14.09
C ALA A 99 -13.60 11.27 15.02
N ALA A 100 -12.78 10.61 15.85
CA ALA A 100 -11.76 11.28 16.66
C ALA A 100 -10.58 11.74 15.80
N GLU A 101 -10.04 10.86 14.95
CA GLU A 101 -8.88 11.15 14.08
C GLU A 101 -9.14 12.30 13.10
N GLN A 102 -10.35 12.42 12.55
CA GLN A 102 -10.72 13.53 11.65
C GLN A 102 -10.52 14.93 12.26
N LYS A 103 -10.51 15.04 13.59
CA LYS A 103 -10.33 16.30 14.31
C LYS A 103 -8.86 16.62 14.59
N ARG A 104 -7.95 15.65 14.43
CA ARG A 104 -6.54 15.78 14.79
C ARG A 104 -5.76 16.44 13.66
N LYS A 105 -4.97 17.46 14.01
CA LYS A 105 -4.07 18.18 13.10
C LYS A 105 -2.82 18.62 13.86
N THR A 106 -1.68 18.61 13.17
CA THR A 106 -0.44 19.22 13.66
C THR A 106 -0.36 20.65 13.13
N PRO A 107 -0.58 21.67 13.98
CA PRO A 107 -0.49 23.06 13.53
C PRO A 107 0.97 23.42 13.29
N PHE A 108 1.26 23.96 12.11
CA PHE A 108 2.53 24.63 11.82
C PHE A 108 2.37 26.14 12.08
N PRO A 109 3.41 26.82 12.57
CA PRO A 109 3.34 28.26 12.73
C PRO A 109 3.25 28.94 11.36
N ASP A 110 2.53 30.06 11.28
CA ASP A 110 2.43 30.84 10.04
C ASP A 110 3.78 31.41 9.59
N GLN A 111 4.67 31.67 10.56
CA GLN A 111 5.99 32.25 10.35
C GLN A 111 6.98 31.69 11.38
N LEU A 112 8.23 31.51 10.97
CA LEU A 112 9.32 31.17 11.89
C LEU A 112 9.77 32.45 12.64
N PRO A 113 10.19 32.32 13.92
CA PRO A 113 10.76 33.44 14.66
C PRO A 113 12.07 33.93 14.01
N ALA A 114 12.42 35.19 14.25
CA ALA A 114 13.55 35.84 13.58
C ALA A 114 14.92 35.20 13.91
N ASP A 115 15.03 34.50 15.02
CA ASP A 115 16.22 33.78 15.50
C ASP A 115 16.20 32.27 15.18
N ALA A 116 15.21 31.80 14.40
CA ALA A 116 15.15 30.41 13.96
C ALA A 116 16.42 30.00 13.20
N GLN A 117 16.97 28.84 13.57
CA GLN A 117 18.16 28.29 12.91
C GLN A 117 17.75 27.37 11.75
N PRO A 118 18.38 27.49 10.56
CA PRO A 118 18.14 26.56 9.46
C PRO A 118 18.61 25.15 9.79
N PHE A 119 17.88 24.15 9.31
CA PHE A 119 18.28 22.75 9.32
C PHE A 119 17.61 22.00 8.17
N ASP A 120 18.20 20.87 7.78
CA ASP A 120 17.64 19.99 6.76
C ASP A 120 16.85 18.84 7.40
N LEU A 121 15.70 18.50 6.80
CA LEU A 121 14.90 17.35 7.18
C LEU A 121 14.96 16.29 6.07
N LEU A 122 15.55 15.13 6.37
CA LEU A 122 15.54 13.96 5.49
C LEU A 122 14.60 12.89 6.04
N VAL A 123 13.58 12.52 5.26
CA VAL A 123 12.67 11.42 5.57
C VAL A 123 13.00 10.22 4.70
N ILE A 124 13.41 9.11 5.32
CA ILE A 124 13.76 7.86 4.63
C ILE A 124 12.59 6.88 4.76
N ASN A 125 11.86 6.67 3.65
CA ASN A 125 10.74 5.73 3.60
C ASN A 125 11.20 4.38 3.03
N ILE A 126 11.24 3.34 3.87
CA ILE A 126 11.79 2.02 3.54
C ILE A 126 10.64 1.05 3.24
N CYS A 127 10.71 0.38 2.09
CA CYS A 127 9.74 -0.67 1.72
C CYS A 127 10.09 -2.00 2.41
N SER A 128 9.07 -2.76 2.81
CA SER A 128 9.20 -4.15 3.30
C SER A 128 10.17 -4.31 4.48
N LEU A 129 10.03 -3.45 5.49
CA LEU A 129 10.80 -3.55 6.73
C LEU A 129 9.89 -3.37 7.95
N SER A 130 9.72 -4.45 8.71
CA SER A 130 9.01 -4.48 9.98
C SER A 130 9.90 -5.04 11.09
N TRP A 131 9.51 -4.86 12.37
CA TRP A 131 10.22 -5.48 13.50
C TRP A 131 10.26 -7.01 13.38
N SER A 132 9.19 -7.64 12.87
CA SER A 132 9.18 -9.10 12.64
C SER A 132 10.19 -9.54 11.58
N ASP A 133 10.43 -8.73 10.54
CA ASP A 133 11.44 -9.06 9.52
C ASP A 133 12.85 -8.97 10.09
N ILE A 134 13.12 -7.93 10.90
CA ILE A 134 14.43 -7.72 11.56
C ILE A 134 14.72 -8.88 12.52
N GLU A 135 13.72 -9.32 13.28
CA GLU A 135 13.82 -10.47 14.18
C GLU A 135 14.07 -11.76 13.41
N ALA A 136 13.27 -12.05 12.38
CA ALA A 136 13.43 -13.24 11.55
C ALA A 136 14.79 -13.29 10.84
N ALA A 137 15.34 -12.14 10.47
CA ALA A 137 16.67 -12.02 9.87
C ALA A 137 17.81 -12.08 10.91
N GLY A 138 17.53 -12.10 12.21
CA GLY A 138 18.54 -12.08 13.27
C GLY A 138 19.30 -10.74 13.38
N LEU A 139 18.68 -9.63 13.00
CA LEU A 139 19.30 -8.30 12.91
C LEU A 139 18.89 -7.35 14.05
N MET A 140 18.32 -7.88 15.14
CA MET A 140 17.87 -7.06 16.28
C MET A 140 19.02 -6.31 16.97
N ASP A 141 20.22 -6.88 16.98
CA ASP A 141 21.42 -6.29 17.60
C ASP A 141 22.29 -5.48 16.62
N HIS A 142 21.82 -5.27 15.39
CA HIS A 142 22.57 -4.53 14.38
C HIS A 142 22.90 -3.10 14.87
N PRO A 143 24.15 -2.60 14.73
CA PRO A 143 24.58 -1.32 15.30
C PRO A 143 23.75 -0.10 14.89
N LEU A 144 23.13 -0.15 13.70
CA LEU A 144 22.24 0.90 13.20
C LEU A 144 21.22 1.37 14.25
N TRP A 145 20.60 0.43 14.98
CA TRP A 145 19.55 0.74 15.95
C TRP A 145 20.07 1.52 17.17
N LYS A 146 21.36 1.45 17.46
CA LYS A 146 22.02 2.15 18.58
C LYS A 146 22.41 3.59 18.24
N HIS A 147 22.31 3.99 16.96
CA HIS A 147 22.68 5.33 16.50
C HIS A 147 21.48 6.27 16.40
N PHE A 148 20.25 5.80 16.62
CA PHE A 148 19.07 6.67 16.64
C PHE A 148 18.89 7.32 18.01
N ASP A 149 18.61 8.62 18.02
CA ASP A 149 18.24 9.34 19.24
C ASP A 149 16.85 8.92 19.76
N ILE A 150 15.93 8.59 18.84
CA ILE A 150 14.55 8.18 19.16
C ILE A 150 14.19 6.94 18.35
N VAL A 151 13.71 5.90 19.04
CA VAL A 151 13.26 4.64 18.42
C VAL A 151 11.83 4.32 18.84
N PHE A 152 10.92 4.26 17.88
CA PHE A 152 9.53 3.86 18.12
C PHE A 152 9.40 2.33 18.09
N LYS A 153 8.99 1.73 19.21
CA LYS A 153 8.79 0.27 19.33
C LYS A 153 7.39 -0.19 18.91
N ASN A 154 6.40 0.69 18.98
CA ASN A 154 5.00 0.41 18.64
C ASN A 154 4.48 1.38 17.56
N PHE A 155 5.25 1.55 16.48
CA PHE A 155 4.82 2.35 15.32
C PHE A 155 4.00 1.48 14.36
N ASN A 156 2.83 1.96 13.93
CA ASN A 156 1.95 1.26 13.00
C ASN A 156 1.94 1.96 11.65
N SER A 157 2.25 1.25 10.56
CA SER A 157 2.14 1.78 9.19
C SER A 157 0.70 2.00 8.72
N ALA A 158 -0.28 1.44 9.45
CA ALA A 158 -1.73 1.43 9.16
C ALA A 158 -2.12 0.78 7.81
N THR A 159 -1.16 0.22 7.08
CA THR A 159 -1.35 -0.50 5.82
C THR A 159 -0.09 -1.29 5.47
N SER A 160 -0.26 -2.41 4.76
CA SER A 160 0.83 -3.25 4.24
C SER A 160 1.16 -2.97 2.77
N TYR A 161 0.43 -2.08 2.09
CA TYR A 161 0.67 -1.73 0.70
C TYR A 161 1.52 -0.46 0.57
N SER A 162 2.52 -0.49 -0.30
CA SER A 162 3.50 0.58 -0.49
C SER A 162 2.86 1.93 -0.89
N GLY A 163 1.91 1.91 -1.83
CA GLY A 163 1.20 3.12 -2.28
C GLY A 163 0.44 3.80 -1.14
N PRO A 164 -0.53 3.12 -0.49
CA PRO A 164 -1.23 3.65 0.67
C PRO A 164 -0.29 4.08 1.82
N ALA A 165 0.82 3.36 2.06
CA ALA A 165 1.79 3.73 3.10
C ALA A 165 2.45 5.09 2.81
N ALA A 166 2.90 5.31 1.57
CA ALA A 166 3.50 6.58 1.17
C ALA A 166 2.48 7.74 1.25
N VAL A 167 1.23 7.51 0.81
CA VAL A 167 0.18 8.53 0.91
C VAL A 167 -0.13 8.91 2.36
N ARG A 168 -0.16 7.93 3.27
CA ARG A 168 -0.35 8.18 4.70
C ARG A 168 0.79 9.00 5.29
N LEU A 169 2.04 8.67 4.94
CA LEU A 169 3.22 9.44 5.38
C LEU A 169 3.18 10.89 4.89
N LEU A 170 2.84 11.11 3.61
CA LEU A 170 2.73 12.46 3.04
C LEU A 170 1.57 13.28 3.61
N ARG A 171 0.62 12.63 4.28
CA ARG A 171 -0.52 13.27 4.97
C ARG A 171 -0.39 13.24 6.50
N ALA A 172 0.81 13.05 7.03
CA ALA A 172 1.07 12.85 8.47
C ALA A 172 0.67 14.04 9.38
N SER A 173 0.45 15.23 8.83
CA SER A 173 0.01 16.41 9.60
C SER A 173 -1.47 16.40 9.99
N CYS A 174 -2.22 15.36 9.62
CA CYS A 174 -3.62 15.14 9.98
C CYS A 174 -3.80 13.73 10.58
N GLY A 175 -4.90 13.51 11.29
CA GLY A 175 -5.24 12.18 11.81
C GLY A 175 -5.51 11.13 10.73
N GLN A 176 -5.53 9.88 11.16
CA GLN A 176 -5.65 8.70 10.30
C GLN A 176 -6.99 8.64 9.56
N LEU A 177 -6.92 8.51 8.24
CA LEU A 177 -8.08 8.31 7.36
C LEU A 177 -8.39 6.81 7.19
N SER A 178 -9.64 6.50 6.83
CA SER A 178 -10.04 5.16 6.37
C SER A 178 -9.29 4.75 5.11
N ALA A 179 -9.21 3.45 4.84
CA ALA A 179 -8.71 2.95 3.55
C ALA A 179 -9.67 3.39 2.43
N TYR A 180 -9.10 3.73 1.26
CA TYR A 180 -9.85 3.95 0.03
C TYR A 180 -10.17 2.61 -0.64
#